data_AF-R9P6E3-F1
#
_entry.id   AF-R9P6E3-F1
#
_cell.length_a   1.000
_cell.length_b   1.000
_cell.length_c   1.000
_cell.angle_alpha   90.00
_cell.angle_beta   90.00
_cell.angle_gamma   90.00
#
_symmetry.space_group_name_H-M   'P 1'
#
loop_
_entity.id
_entity.type
_entity.pdbx_description
1 polymer ?
#
loop_
_entity_poly.entity_id
_entity_poly.type
_entity_poly.pdbx_seq_one_letter_code
_entity_poly.pdbx_strand_id
1 'polypeptide(L)'
;MARNQEKAQSMLYRFREAQASSLGLSTKPQPRPRLASSVTSLKECEKWRSDVIREISRKVSKIQDFGLTDYEVRDLNDEINKLLREKHHWENQILSLGGANYKRSVPSMLGGDAGAAVGRGGYKYFGRAKDLPGVKELFTSREEDEEGRRREERFERFRNLPPSYYGDEDEDDGVLLDEEGKAEEAEWNERFLQVVTGLRNDIRRRNQEDEEMDISDDDDQSIGGIEVPQIPRPSPKPWKETMQAVEASFSTAYVQPESSQAADTETSNKRSPTDDDAHSDAKRRKNEQGQPVTTADQSPQQSQPAATPSMAYSIFTAEDLQPPTVPDRTAIEKIILQAKKKQLRKEYIGA
;
A
#
# COMPACT_ATOMS: atom_id res chain seq x y z
N MET A 1 67.80 -18.81 19.31
CA MET A 1 66.91 -17.88 20.03
C MET A 1 65.60 -18.59 20.31
N ALA A 2 65.15 -18.61 21.57
CA ALA A 2 63.86 -19.21 21.97
C ALA A 2 62.67 -18.53 21.26
N ARG A 3 61.58 -19.27 21.01
CA ARG A 3 60.35 -18.73 20.40
C ARG A 3 59.74 -17.65 21.30
N ASN A 4 58.98 -16.71 20.72
CA ASN A 4 58.38 -15.62 21.48
C ASN A 4 57.49 -16.11 22.64
N GLN A 5 56.81 -17.25 22.45
CA GLN A 5 55.99 -17.91 23.47
C GLN A 5 56.83 -18.37 24.68
N GLU A 6 58.01 -18.94 24.45
CA GLU A 6 58.91 -19.39 25.52
C GLU A 6 59.50 -18.20 26.28
N LYS A 7 59.87 -17.13 25.56
CA LYS A 7 60.34 -15.87 26.17
C LYS A 7 59.27 -15.24 27.08
N ALA A 8 58.02 -15.24 26.63
CA ALA A 8 56.87 -14.75 27.40
C ALA A 8 56.52 -15.65 28.61
N GLN A 9 56.98 -16.90 28.65
CA GLN A 9 56.75 -17.81 29.78
C GLN A 9 57.91 -17.84 30.78
N SER A 10 59.02 -17.15 30.50
CA SER A 10 60.18 -17.09 31.40
C SER A 10 59.83 -16.51 32.78
N MET A 11 60.55 -16.95 33.83
CA MET A 11 60.33 -16.46 35.19
C MET A 11 60.49 -14.94 35.31
N LEU A 12 61.47 -14.35 34.60
CA LEU A 12 61.66 -12.90 34.57
C LEU A 12 60.47 -12.17 33.94
N TYR A 13 59.92 -12.69 32.83
CA TYR A 13 58.75 -12.09 32.20
C TYR A 13 57.55 -12.14 33.14
N ARG A 14 57.27 -13.30 33.76
CA ARG A 14 56.19 -13.46 34.75
C ARG A 14 56.37 -12.56 35.97
N PHE A 15 57.60 -12.39 36.46
CA PHE A 15 57.91 -11.50 37.57
C PHE A 15 57.66 -10.03 37.22
N ARG A 16 58.19 -9.57 36.07
CA ARG A 16 57.96 -8.20 35.59
C ARG A 16 56.47 -7.93 35.34
N GLU A 17 55.76 -8.94 34.86
CA GLU A 17 54.33 -8.89 34.63
C GLU A 17 53.54 -8.82 35.96
N ALA A 18 53.93 -9.58 36.98
CA ALA A 18 53.33 -9.49 38.32
C ALA A 18 53.60 -8.12 38.96
N GLN A 19 54.79 -7.55 38.77
CA GLN A 19 55.16 -6.22 39.25
C GLN A 19 54.38 -5.11 38.52
N ALA A 20 54.21 -5.23 37.20
CA ALA A 20 53.33 -4.33 36.44
C ALA A 20 51.86 -4.46 36.90
N SER A 21 51.46 -5.66 37.31
CA SER A 21 50.12 -5.91 37.85
C SER A 21 49.89 -5.26 39.21
N SER A 22 50.85 -5.32 40.13
CA SER A 22 50.74 -4.65 41.43
C SER A 22 50.76 -3.13 41.33
N LEU A 23 51.45 -2.59 40.32
CA LEU A 23 51.48 -1.15 40.03
C LEU A 23 50.21 -0.65 39.31
N GLY A 24 49.23 -1.52 39.03
CA GLY A 24 48.01 -1.17 38.30
C GLY A 24 48.23 -0.87 36.81
N LEU A 25 49.45 -1.06 36.30
CA LEU A 25 49.82 -0.87 34.90
C LEU A 25 49.64 -2.15 34.07
N SER A 26 49.00 -3.18 34.63
CA SER A 26 48.71 -4.43 33.93
C SER A 26 47.76 -4.19 32.77
N THR A 27 48.27 -4.37 31.55
CA THR A 27 47.45 -4.38 30.33
C THR A 27 47.09 -5.81 29.91
N LYS A 28 47.13 -6.79 30.83
CA LYS A 28 46.73 -8.15 30.48
C LYS A 28 45.31 -8.11 29.92
N PRO A 29 45.07 -8.70 28.73
CA PRO A 29 43.71 -8.88 28.24
C PRO A 29 43.01 -9.81 29.21
N GLN A 30 42.18 -9.25 30.09
CA GLN A 30 41.33 -10.05 30.95
C GLN A 30 40.37 -10.83 30.05
N PRO A 31 40.08 -12.10 30.37
CA PRO A 31 39.03 -12.82 29.66
C PRO A 31 37.70 -12.13 29.94
N ARG A 32 36.88 -12.01 28.91
CA ARG A 32 35.54 -11.45 29.07
C ARG A 32 34.71 -12.33 30.03
N PRO A 33 34.00 -11.73 31.01
CA PRO A 33 33.07 -12.46 31.86
C PRO A 33 31.97 -13.15 31.04
N ARG A 34 31.59 -14.38 31.40
CA ARG A 34 30.51 -15.11 30.71
C ARG A 34 29.12 -14.53 30.95
N LEU A 35 28.88 -13.98 32.15
CA LEU A 35 27.63 -13.34 32.50
C LEU A 35 27.82 -11.83 32.44
N ALA A 36 27.07 -11.15 31.58
CA ALA A 36 27.11 -9.70 31.50
C ALA A 36 26.66 -9.03 32.81
N SER A 37 25.72 -9.67 33.53
CA SER A 37 25.15 -9.16 34.79
C SER A 37 26.13 -9.07 35.95
N SER A 38 27.28 -9.76 35.89
CA SER A 38 28.29 -9.70 36.96
C SER A 38 29.06 -8.38 36.97
N VAL A 39 29.05 -7.64 35.86
CA VAL A 39 29.75 -6.36 35.72
C VAL A 39 28.79 -5.23 36.06
N THR A 40 29.15 -4.45 37.08
CA THR A 40 28.38 -3.29 37.55
C THR A 40 28.91 -1.95 37.03
N SER A 41 30.11 -1.95 36.43
CA SER A 41 30.75 -0.75 35.89
C SER A 41 30.36 -0.51 34.43
N LEU A 42 29.73 0.64 34.15
CA LEU A 42 29.33 1.04 32.79
C LEU A 42 30.50 1.05 31.80
N LYS A 43 31.63 1.65 32.19
CA LYS A 43 32.84 1.75 31.35
C LYS A 43 33.39 0.38 30.96
N GLU A 44 33.30 -0.58 31.87
CA GLU A 44 33.74 -1.94 31.63
C GLU A 44 32.76 -2.68 30.69
N CYS A 45 31.45 -2.52 30.88
CA CYS A 45 30.45 -3.08 29.96
C CYS A 45 30.61 -2.54 28.53
N GLU A 46 30.88 -1.24 28.35
CA GLU A 46 31.12 -0.64 27.04
C GLU A 46 32.40 -1.17 26.37
N LYS A 47 33.46 -1.38 27.15
CA LYS A 47 34.70 -2.03 26.69
C LYS A 47 34.40 -3.43 26.19
N TRP A 48 33.72 -4.26 26.98
CA TRP A 48 33.39 -5.63 26.60
C TRP A 48 32.49 -5.68 25.38
N ARG A 49 31.48 -4.81 25.29
CA ARG A 49 30.64 -4.66 24.08
C ARG A 49 31.48 -4.39 22.85
N SER A 50 32.41 -3.45 22.94
CA SER A 50 33.28 -3.09 21.81
C SER A 50 34.19 -4.25 21.40
N ASP A 51 34.67 -5.04 22.36
CA ASP A 51 35.47 -6.23 22.08
C ASP A 51 34.65 -7.33 21.39
N VAL A 52 33.39 -7.54 21.79
CA VAL A 52 32.46 -8.46 21.08
C VAL A 52 32.31 -8.03 19.64
N ILE A 53 32.10 -6.73 19.40
CA ILE A 53 31.91 -6.18 18.05
C ILE A 53 33.16 -6.41 17.20
N ARG A 54 34.37 -6.18 17.75
CA ARG A 54 35.62 -6.45 17.04
C ARG A 54 35.80 -7.92 16.70
N GLU A 55 35.41 -8.83 17.59
CA GLU A 55 35.41 -10.27 17.32
C GLU A 55 34.44 -10.65 16.20
N ILE A 56 33.23 -10.08 16.21
CA ILE A 56 32.24 -10.24 15.13
C ILE A 56 32.83 -9.78 13.80
N SER A 57 33.40 -8.57 13.72
CA SER A 57 33.99 -8.04 12.48
C SER A 57 35.11 -8.91 11.93
N ARG A 58 35.98 -9.45 12.80
CA ARG A 58 37.03 -10.39 12.38
C ARG A 58 36.45 -11.69 11.81
N LYS A 59 35.42 -12.26 12.44
CA LYS A 59 34.77 -13.48 11.96
C LYS A 59 33.98 -13.26 10.68
N VAL A 60 33.28 -12.13 10.55
CA VAL A 60 32.59 -11.76 9.29
C VAL A 60 33.58 -11.64 8.14
N SER A 61 34.74 -11.03 8.38
CA SER A 61 35.81 -10.96 7.38
C SER A 61 36.31 -12.36 6.99
N LYS A 62 36.54 -13.25 7.98
CA LYS A 62 36.98 -14.63 7.75
C LYS A 62 35.96 -15.50 6.99
N ILE A 63 34.65 -15.28 7.18
CA ILE A 63 33.61 -16.02 6.44
C ILE A 63 33.66 -15.73 4.94
N GLN A 64 34.17 -14.57 4.54
CA GLN A 64 34.29 -14.19 3.13
C GLN A 64 35.45 -14.88 2.42
N ASP A 65 36.32 -15.61 3.14
CA ASP A 65 37.44 -16.33 2.54
C ASP A 65 36.94 -17.52 1.69
N PHE A 66 37.27 -17.52 0.39
CA PHE A 66 36.86 -18.59 -0.54
C PHE A 66 37.52 -19.95 -0.25
N GLY A 67 38.67 -19.95 0.43
CA GLY A 67 39.39 -21.18 0.80
C GLY A 67 38.74 -21.99 1.92
N LEU A 68 37.69 -21.46 2.56
CA LEU A 68 37.01 -22.12 3.67
C LEU A 68 36.00 -23.17 3.15
N THR A 69 35.85 -24.29 3.84
CA THR A 69 34.84 -25.29 3.49
C THR A 69 33.44 -24.87 3.95
N ASP A 70 32.41 -25.43 3.33
CA ASP A 70 31.02 -25.11 3.68
C ASP A 70 30.65 -25.48 5.13
N TYR A 71 31.32 -26.47 5.73
CA TYR A 71 31.12 -26.82 7.14
C TYR A 71 31.74 -25.78 8.07
N GLU A 72 32.97 -25.36 7.80
CA GLU A 72 33.64 -24.31 8.56
C GLU A 72 32.91 -22.95 8.44
N VAL A 73 32.31 -22.66 7.27
CA VAL A 73 31.44 -21.49 7.09
C VAL A 73 30.21 -21.55 8.01
N ARG A 74 29.60 -22.74 8.19
CA ARG A 74 28.47 -22.92 9.13
C ARG A 74 28.91 -22.70 10.57
N ASP A 75 30.02 -23.29 10.98
CA ASP A 75 30.56 -23.14 12.34
C ASP A 75 30.89 -21.68 12.65
N LEU A 76 31.53 -20.97 11.72
CA LEU A 76 31.79 -19.53 11.89
C LEU A 76 30.50 -18.72 11.97
N ASN A 77 29.46 -19.08 11.21
CA ASN A 77 28.17 -18.40 11.28
C ASN A 77 27.48 -18.63 12.63
N ASP A 78 27.54 -19.84 13.18
CA ASP A 78 27.04 -20.16 14.52
C ASP A 78 27.78 -19.38 15.60
N GLU A 79 29.10 -19.29 15.48
CA GLU A 79 29.93 -18.51 16.37
C GLU A 79 29.59 -17.00 16.32
N ILE A 80 29.32 -16.45 15.13
CA ILE A 80 28.89 -15.04 15.01
C ILE A 80 27.51 -14.86 15.65
N ASN A 81 26.56 -15.76 15.42
CA ASN A 81 25.24 -15.69 16.04
C ASN A 81 25.33 -15.79 17.58
N LYS A 82 26.27 -16.59 18.10
CA LYS A 82 26.57 -16.65 19.53
C LYS A 82 27.10 -15.31 20.05
N LEU A 83 28.05 -14.68 19.35
CA LEU A 83 28.57 -13.36 19.71
C LEU A 83 27.52 -12.26 19.60
N LEU A 84 26.58 -12.35 18.66
CA LEU A 84 25.46 -11.39 18.55
C LEU A 84 24.51 -11.47 19.74
N ARG A 85 24.19 -12.69 20.21
CA ARG A 85 23.43 -12.87 21.46
C ARG A 85 24.18 -12.27 22.65
N GLU A 86 25.49 -12.53 22.73
CA GLU A 86 26.34 -11.96 23.77
C GLU A 86 26.36 -10.43 23.72
N LYS A 87 26.52 -9.83 22.54
CA LYS A 87 26.41 -8.39 22.32
C LYS A 87 25.08 -7.85 22.84
N HIS A 88 23.96 -8.54 22.57
CA HIS A 88 22.66 -8.13 23.09
C HIS A 88 22.58 -8.22 24.61
N HIS A 89 23.20 -9.21 25.25
CA HIS A 89 23.29 -9.26 26.72
C HIS A 89 24.09 -8.08 27.29
N TRP A 90 25.21 -7.71 26.66
CA TRP A 90 25.98 -6.52 27.05
C TRP A 90 25.19 -5.22 26.84
N GLU A 91 24.45 -5.10 25.72
CA GLU A 91 23.59 -3.94 25.47
C GLU A 91 22.44 -3.83 26.47
N ASN A 92 21.86 -4.96 26.89
CA ASN A 92 20.84 -5.00 27.95
C ASN A 92 21.43 -4.59 29.30
N GLN A 93 22.65 -5.04 29.62
CA GLN A 93 23.31 -4.68 30.88
C GLN A 93 23.69 -3.20 30.92
N ILE A 94 24.17 -2.63 29.81
CA ILE A 94 24.44 -1.19 29.75
C ILE A 94 23.15 -0.41 29.97
N LEU A 95 22.04 -0.87 29.37
CA LEU A 95 20.74 -0.25 29.57
C LEU A 95 20.23 -0.38 31.02
N SER A 96 20.40 -1.54 31.67
CA SER A 96 19.98 -1.76 33.06
C SER A 96 20.78 -0.91 34.06
N LEU A 97 22.05 -0.65 33.76
CA LEU A 97 22.91 0.25 34.53
C LEU A 97 22.66 1.74 34.23
N GLY A 98 21.67 2.07 33.37
CA GLY A 98 21.31 3.46 33.03
C GLY A 98 22.19 4.11 31.96
N GLY A 99 22.95 3.32 31.20
CA GLY A 99 23.80 3.78 30.12
C GLY A 99 23.06 3.99 28.78
N ALA A 100 23.82 4.25 27.72
CA ALA A 100 23.27 4.56 26.41
C ALA A 100 22.46 3.39 25.80
N ASN A 101 21.34 3.73 25.15
CA ASN A 101 20.50 2.74 24.48
C ASN A 101 21.00 2.43 23.06
N TYR A 102 21.88 1.44 22.95
CA TYR A 102 22.44 0.98 21.68
C TYR A 102 21.47 0.18 20.80
N LYS A 103 20.28 -0.21 21.30
CA LYS A 103 19.27 -0.92 20.48
C LYS A 103 18.59 0.01 19.48
N ARG A 104 18.40 1.28 19.86
CA ARG A 104 17.69 2.28 19.06
C ARG A 104 18.60 3.01 18.08
N SER A 105 19.86 3.18 18.44
CA SER A 105 20.78 4.12 17.77
C SER A 105 21.39 3.61 16.46
N VAL A 106 21.20 2.34 16.08
CA VAL A 106 22.03 1.75 15.01
C VAL A 106 21.16 0.92 14.05
N PRO A 107 20.91 1.39 12.81
CA PRO A 107 20.66 0.48 11.70
C PRO A 107 21.84 -0.48 11.67
N SER A 108 21.60 -1.76 12.02
CA SER A 108 22.61 -2.80 12.25
C SER A 108 23.95 -2.49 11.58
N MET A 109 24.94 -2.01 12.36
CA MET A 109 26.27 -1.57 11.87
C MET A 109 27.10 -2.68 11.19
N LEU A 110 26.48 -3.83 10.93
CA LEU A 110 27.05 -5.03 10.35
C LEU A 110 26.78 -5.12 8.83
N GLY A 111 26.72 -3.97 8.16
CA GLY A 111 26.46 -3.89 6.72
C GLY A 111 24.97 -3.75 6.42
N GLY A 112 24.66 -2.84 5.48
CA GLY A 112 23.31 -2.60 4.95
C GLY A 112 22.70 -3.79 4.21
N ASP A 113 23.48 -4.86 4.02
CA ASP A 113 22.99 -6.19 3.71
C ASP A 113 22.64 -6.89 5.03
N ALA A 114 21.59 -6.39 5.69
CA ALA A 114 21.10 -6.93 6.94
C ALA A 114 20.85 -8.42 6.74
N GLY A 115 21.78 -9.26 7.23
CA GLY A 115 21.77 -10.71 7.09
C GLY A 115 20.34 -11.20 7.22
N ALA A 116 19.72 -11.49 6.08
CA ALA A 116 18.29 -11.53 5.99
C ALA A 116 17.87 -12.65 6.92
N ALA A 117 17.16 -12.29 7.98
CA ALA A 117 16.76 -13.26 8.98
C ALA A 117 15.78 -14.18 8.27
N VAL A 118 16.23 -15.40 7.98
CA VAL A 118 15.38 -16.43 7.42
C VAL A 118 14.48 -16.93 8.55
N GLY A 119 13.20 -16.61 8.45
CA GLY A 119 12.16 -17.09 9.35
C GLY A 119 12.03 -16.36 10.70
N ARG A 120 11.16 -16.92 11.56
CA ARG A 120 10.80 -16.42 12.90
C ARG A 120 11.85 -16.73 14.00
N GLY A 121 13.11 -16.93 13.62
CA GLY A 121 14.10 -17.62 14.46
C GLY A 121 15.29 -16.79 14.97
N GLY A 122 15.41 -15.50 14.64
CA GLY A 122 16.51 -14.62 15.13
C GLY A 122 17.93 -15.01 14.70
N TYR A 123 18.09 -16.15 14.01
CA TYR A 123 19.34 -16.63 13.43
C TYR A 123 19.59 -15.90 12.11
N LYS A 124 20.85 -15.55 11.86
CA LYS A 124 21.25 -14.75 10.70
C LYS A 124 22.39 -15.43 9.95
N TYR A 125 22.38 -15.27 8.63
CA TYR A 125 23.46 -15.73 7.75
C TYR A 125 24.26 -14.53 7.26
N PHE A 126 25.59 -14.59 7.40
CA PHE A 126 26.51 -13.50 7.06
C PHE A 126 27.40 -13.88 5.86
N GLY A 127 27.60 -12.95 4.92
CA GLY A 127 28.49 -13.13 3.78
C GLY A 127 28.23 -14.46 3.04
N ARG A 128 29.29 -15.23 2.82
CA ARG A 128 29.24 -16.54 2.14
C ARG A 128 28.33 -17.58 2.83
N ALA A 129 28.00 -17.40 4.11
CA ALA A 129 27.03 -18.28 4.76
C ALA A 129 25.63 -18.23 4.13
N LYS A 130 25.32 -17.19 3.34
CA LYS A 130 24.11 -17.10 2.53
C LYS A 130 24.15 -17.97 1.27
N ASP A 131 25.35 -18.22 0.75
CA ASP A 131 25.57 -19.02 -0.47
C ASP A 131 25.57 -20.52 -0.20
N LEU A 132 25.49 -20.93 1.07
CA LEU A 132 25.44 -22.34 1.44
C LEU A 132 24.24 -23.04 0.78
N PRO A 133 24.42 -24.27 0.28
CA PRO A 133 23.32 -25.09 -0.24
C PRO A 133 22.18 -25.21 0.79
N GLY A 134 20.94 -25.07 0.35
CA GLY A 134 19.74 -25.02 1.20
C GLY A 134 19.45 -23.65 1.82
N VAL A 135 20.47 -22.92 2.31
CA VAL A 135 20.26 -21.55 2.83
C VAL A 135 19.97 -20.59 1.68
N LYS A 136 20.73 -20.72 0.58
CA LYS A 136 20.54 -19.95 -0.63
C LYS A 136 19.12 -20.12 -1.20
N GLU A 137 18.61 -21.34 -1.20
CA GLU A 137 17.25 -21.67 -1.67
C GLU A 137 16.17 -21.02 -0.81
N LEU A 138 16.39 -20.87 0.50
CA LEU A 138 15.45 -20.18 1.40
C LEU A 138 15.41 -18.68 1.16
N PHE A 139 16.51 -18.08 0.68
CA PHE A 139 16.54 -16.68 0.30
C PHE A 139 15.89 -16.46 -1.07
N THR A 140 16.24 -17.27 -2.06
CA THR A 140 15.66 -17.15 -3.41
C THR A 140 14.17 -17.45 -3.41
N SER A 141 13.72 -18.51 -2.74
CA SER A 141 12.28 -18.84 -2.66
C SER A 141 11.47 -17.74 -1.99
N ARG A 142 12.02 -17.12 -0.94
CA ARG A 142 11.36 -15.97 -0.29
C ARG A 142 11.34 -14.72 -1.17
N GLU A 143 12.44 -14.43 -1.87
CA GLU A 143 12.49 -13.32 -2.82
C GLU A 143 11.47 -13.52 -3.93
N GLU A 144 11.38 -14.74 -4.48
CA GLU A 144 10.37 -15.16 -5.45
C GLU A 144 8.94 -15.03 -4.90
N ASP A 145 8.68 -15.47 -3.66
CA ASP A 145 7.38 -15.31 -3.00
C ASP A 145 7.01 -13.84 -2.80
N GLU A 146 7.96 -13.00 -2.36
CA GLU A 146 7.75 -11.56 -2.15
C GLU A 146 7.54 -10.83 -3.48
N GLU A 147 8.23 -11.24 -4.55
CA GLU A 147 8.00 -10.75 -5.91
C GLU A 147 6.66 -11.22 -6.48
N GLY A 148 6.28 -12.47 -6.23
CA GLY A 148 4.98 -13.04 -6.55
C GLY A 148 3.86 -12.24 -5.89
N ARG A 149 3.97 -11.95 -4.60
CA ARG A 149 3.02 -11.08 -3.88
C ARG A 149 3.00 -9.66 -4.43
N ARG A 150 4.15 -9.04 -4.68
CA ARG A 150 4.17 -7.69 -5.31
C ARG A 150 3.55 -7.70 -6.71
N ARG A 151 3.73 -8.79 -7.45
CA ARG A 151 3.11 -9.00 -8.76
C ARG A 151 1.61 -9.15 -8.61
N GLU A 152 1.14 -9.98 -7.69
CA GLU A 152 -0.26 -10.19 -7.38
C GLU A 152 -0.91 -8.90 -6.89
N GLU A 153 -0.33 -8.17 -5.94
CA GLU A 153 -0.78 -6.85 -5.49
C GLU A 153 -0.87 -5.84 -6.65
N ARG A 154 0.06 -5.90 -7.62
CA ARG A 154 -0.04 -5.06 -8.82
C ARG A 154 -1.25 -5.44 -9.67
N PHE A 155 -1.50 -6.73 -9.89
CA PHE A 155 -2.61 -7.22 -10.71
C PHE A 155 -3.97 -7.11 -10.00
N GLU A 156 -4.01 -7.27 -8.68
CA GLU A 156 -5.22 -7.19 -7.88
C GLU A 156 -5.87 -5.80 -8.01
N ARG A 157 -5.05 -4.75 -8.15
CA ARG A 157 -5.53 -3.39 -8.45
C ARG A 157 -6.26 -3.27 -9.78
N PHE A 158 -5.98 -4.16 -10.74
CA PHE A 158 -6.60 -4.16 -12.07
C PHE A 158 -7.70 -5.22 -12.22
N ARG A 159 -7.92 -6.07 -11.22
CA ARG A 159 -8.81 -7.23 -11.31
C ARG A 159 -10.31 -6.86 -11.31
N ASN A 160 -10.67 -5.76 -10.65
CA ASN A 160 -12.05 -5.31 -10.46
C ASN A 160 -12.24 -3.87 -10.98
N LEU A 161 -11.74 -3.57 -12.19
CA LEU A 161 -11.96 -2.27 -12.82
C LEU A 161 -13.38 -2.19 -13.43
N PRO A 162 -14.00 -0.98 -13.41
CA PRO A 162 -15.33 -0.80 -13.95
C PRO A 162 -15.35 -1.05 -15.47
N PRO A 163 -16.49 -1.46 -16.05
CA PRO A 163 -16.66 -1.65 -17.51
C PRO A 163 -16.18 -0.45 -18.35
N SER A 164 -16.34 0.78 -17.85
CA SER A 164 -15.79 2.01 -18.45
C SER A 164 -14.28 1.96 -18.77
N TYR A 165 -13.48 1.20 -18.01
CA TYR A 165 -12.05 1.08 -18.27
C TYR A 165 -11.74 0.23 -19.51
N TYR A 166 -12.64 -0.68 -19.87
CA TYR A 166 -12.52 -1.56 -21.03
C TYR A 166 -13.21 -0.99 -22.28
N GLY A 167 -13.88 0.16 -22.17
CA GLY A 167 -14.63 0.79 -23.27
C GLY A 167 -16.01 0.19 -23.50
N ASP A 168 -16.51 -0.64 -22.57
CA ASP A 168 -17.82 -1.30 -22.67
C ASP A 168 -19.01 -0.30 -22.61
N GLU A 169 -18.75 0.97 -22.27
CA GLU A 169 -19.77 2.03 -22.18
C GLU A 169 -19.73 3.02 -23.36
N ASP A 170 -18.76 2.89 -24.27
CA ASP A 170 -18.55 3.84 -25.38
C ASP A 170 -19.73 3.83 -26.38
N GLU A 171 -20.46 2.72 -26.47
CA GLU A 171 -21.66 2.59 -27.31
C GLU A 171 -22.85 3.44 -26.81
N ASP A 172 -22.83 3.88 -25.55
CA ASP A 172 -23.90 4.70 -24.96
C ASP A 172 -23.64 6.22 -25.06
N ASP A 173 -22.42 6.65 -25.41
CA ASP A 173 -22.04 8.07 -25.50
C ASP A 173 -22.72 8.79 -26.68
N GLY A 174 -23.38 8.05 -27.58
CA GLY A 174 -24.15 8.58 -28.71
C GLY A 174 -23.31 9.10 -29.87
N VAL A 175 -21.99 9.29 -29.69
CA VAL A 175 -21.06 9.69 -30.75
C VAL A 175 -21.09 8.72 -31.92
N LEU A 176 -21.07 7.41 -31.62
CA LEU A 176 -21.12 6.36 -32.63
C LEU A 176 -22.46 6.37 -33.41
N LEU A 177 -23.58 6.57 -32.70
CA LEU A 177 -24.91 6.67 -33.31
C LEU A 177 -25.07 7.90 -34.21
N ASP A 178 -24.47 9.03 -33.84
CA ASP A 178 -24.48 10.24 -34.66
C ASP A 178 -23.66 10.06 -35.95
N GLU A 179 -22.55 9.33 -35.89
CA GLU A 179 -21.72 8.99 -37.06
C GLU A 179 -22.43 8.01 -37.99
N GLU A 180 -23.04 6.95 -37.44
CA GLU A 180 -23.88 6.00 -38.19
C GLU A 180 -25.07 6.71 -38.84
N GLY A 181 -25.76 7.58 -38.11
CA GLY A 181 -26.90 8.34 -38.63
C GLY A 181 -26.54 9.23 -39.83
N LYS A 182 -25.39 9.90 -39.78
CA LYS A 182 -24.87 10.72 -40.90
C LYS A 182 -24.49 9.86 -42.11
N ALA A 183 -23.86 8.70 -41.87
CA ALA A 183 -23.52 7.77 -42.93
C ALA A 183 -24.77 7.24 -43.63
N GLU A 184 -25.78 6.83 -42.85
CA GLU A 184 -27.07 6.37 -43.38
C GLU A 184 -27.81 7.47 -44.15
N GLU A 185 -27.77 8.73 -43.70
CA GLU A 185 -28.35 9.87 -44.42
C GLU A 185 -27.64 10.13 -45.75
N ALA A 186 -26.32 10.07 -45.77
CA ALA A 186 -25.54 10.21 -47.00
C ALA A 186 -25.89 9.10 -48.00
N GLU A 187 -25.95 7.84 -47.54
CA GLU A 187 -26.34 6.70 -48.37
C GLU A 187 -27.77 6.82 -48.87
N TRP A 188 -28.72 7.23 -48.03
CA TRP A 188 -30.11 7.45 -48.42
C TRP A 188 -30.23 8.52 -49.50
N ASN A 189 -29.56 9.66 -49.32
CA ASN A 189 -29.57 10.75 -50.28
C ASN A 189 -29.01 10.31 -51.62
N GLU A 190 -27.89 9.57 -51.63
CA GLU A 190 -27.31 9.03 -52.85
C GLU A 190 -28.26 8.06 -53.55
N ARG A 191 -28.83 7.09 -52.82
CA ARG A 191 -29.75 6.09 -53.37
C ARG A 191 -31.04 6.71 -53.88
N PHE A 192 -31.60 7.69 -53.17
CA PHE A 192 -32.79 8.41 -53.59
C PHE A 192 -32.54 9.17 -54.90
N LEU A 193 -31.40 9.85 -55.01
CA LEU A 193 -31.01 10.54 -56.25
C LEU A 193 -30.81 9.56 -57.41
N GLN A 194 -30.23 8.38 -57.16
CA GLN A 194 -30.12 7.31 -58.17
C GLN A 194 -31.50 6.84 -58.66
N VAL A 195 -32.48 6.67 -57.76
CA VAL A 195 -33.85 6.26 -58.12
C VAL A 195 -34.56 7.35 -58.91
N VAL A 196 -34.48 8.61 -58.48
CA VAL A 196 -35.13 9.74 -59.17
C VAL A 196 -34.53 9.98 -60.56
N THR A 197 -33.21 9.91 -60.69
CA THR A 197 -32.54 10.01 -62.00
C THR A 197 -32.89 8.84 -62.90
N GLY A 198 -32.94 7.61 -62.36
CA GLY A 198 -33.43 6.42 -63.08
C GLY A 198 -34.86 6.61 -63.59
N LEU A 199 -35.77 7.04 -62.71
CA LEU A 199 -37.18 7.26 -63.07
C LEU A 199 -37.35 8.39 -64.09
N ARG A 200 -36.57 9.47 -63.99
CA ARG A 200 -36.55 10.57 -64.97
C ARG A 200 -36.11 10.09 -66.34
N ASN A 201 -35.07 9.25 -66.39
CA ASN A 201 -34.58 8.65 -67.63
C ASN A 201 -35.61 7.67 -68.23
N ASP A 202 -36.31 6.90 -67.40
CA ASP A 202 -37.37 5.99 -67.83
C ASP A 202 -38.60 6.74 -68.37
N ILE A 203 -39.00 7.85 -67.74
CA ILE A 203 -40.07 8.73 -68.24
C ILE A 203 -39.64 9.38 -69.55
N ARG A 204 -38.38 9.82 -69.67
CA ARG A 204 -37.84 10.39 -70.91
C ARG A 204 -37.86 9.39 -72.06
N ARG A 205 -37.47 8.13 -71.81
CA ARG A 205 -37.59 7.04 -72.80
C ARG A 205 -39.03 6.75 -73.19
N ARG A 206 -39.98 6.81 -72.24
CA ARG A 206 -41.41 6.56 -72.51
C ARG A 206 -42.07 7.68 -73.32
N ASN A 207 -41.64 8.93 -73.14
CA ASN A 207 -42.12 10.08 -73.90
C ASN A 207 -41.41 10.27 -75.26
N GLN A 208 -40.44 9.42 -75.60
CA GLN A 208 -39.67 9.47 -76.84
C GLN A 208 -40.34 8.71 -78.00
N GLU A 209 -41.67 8.58 -77.99
CA GLU A 209 -42.44 8.07 -79.13
C GLU A 209 -43.07 9.18 -79.98
N ASP A 210 -43.11 10.44 -79.51
CA ASP A 210 -43.60 11.57 -80.30
C ASP A 210 -42.56 12.71 -80.37
N GLU A 211 -42.07 12.94 -81.59
CA GLU A 211 -41.21 14.04 -82.08
C GLU A 211 -39.68 13.97 -81.82
N GLU A 212 -38.96 13.67 -82.91
CA GLU A 212 -37.52 13.91 -83.07
C GLU A 212 -37.21 15.42 -83.03
N MET A 213 -36.47 15.90 -82.02
CA MET A 213 -35.63 17.09 -82.18
C MET A 213 -34.43 17.13 -81.22
N ASP A 214 -33.30 17.47 -81.82
CA ASP A 214 -31.94 17.70 -81.29
C ASP A 214 -31.88 18.95 -80.40
N ILE A 215 -31.43 18.83 -79.14
CA ILE A 215 -30.94 19.96 -78.32
C ILE A 215 -29.75 19.52 -77.45
N SER A 216 -28.68 20.30 -77.63
CA SER A 216 -27.41 20.41 -76.94
C SER A 216 -27.38 20.05 -75.45
N ASP A 217 -26.33 19.29 -75.14
CA ASP A 217 -25.72 19.06 -73.84
C ASP A 217 -25.02 20.35 -73.38
N ASP A 218 -25.77 21.33 -72.84
CA ASP A 218 -25.18 22.45 -72.09
C ASP A 218 -26.18 23.03 -71.08
N ASP A 219 -25.66 23.22 -69.86
CA ASP A 219 -26.16 24.03 -68.76
C ASP A 219 -27.55 23.71 -68.16
N ASP A 220 -27.55 22.92 -67.09
CA ASP A 220 -27.76 23.48 -65.74
C ASP A 220 -27.40 22.44 -64.66
N GLN A 221 -26.22 22.57 -64.03
CA GLN A 221 -25.86 21.84 -62.81
C GLN A 221 -26.64 22.35 -61.57
N SER A 222 -27.74 23.05 -61.76
CA SER A 222 -28.70 23.36 -60.70
C SER A 222 -29.73 22.24 -60.62
N ILE A 223 -29.51 21.28 -59.73
CA ILE A 223 -30.56 20.38 -59.24
C ILE A 223 -31.59 21.25 -58.53
N GLY A 224 -32.53 21.78 -59.29
CA GLY A 224 -33.63 22.60 -58.77
C GLY A 224 -34.47 21.78 -57.80
N GLY A 225 -34.27 22.02 -56.50
CA GLY A 225 -35.27 21.82 -55.45
C GLY A 225 -35.83 20.40 -55.28
N ILE A 226 -35.09 19.34 -55.63
CA ILE A 226 -35.49 17.99 -55.26
C ILE A 226 -35.20 17.82 -53.77
N GLU A 227 -36.18 18.15 -52.94
CA GLU A 227 -36.14 17.90 -51.50
C GLU A 227 -36.15 16.38 -51.28
N VAL A 228 -35.02 15.82 -50.83
CA VAL A 228 -34.93 14.40 -50.47
C VAL A 228 -35.81 14.18 -49.23
N PRO A 229 -36.77 13.24 -49.26
CA PRO A 229 -37.58 12.93 -48.09
C PRO A 229 -36.71 12.44 -46.93
N GLN A 230 -37.07 12.82 -45.70
CA GLN A 230 -36.42 12.26 -44.51
C GLN A 230 -36.63 10.75 -44.44
N ILE A 231 -35.61 10.03 -43.96
CA ILE A 231 -35.66 8.57 -43.80
C ILE A 231 -36.81 8.21 -42.84
N PRO A 232 -37.75 7.33 -43.22
CA PRO A 232 -38.86 6.92 -42.35
C PRO A 232 -38.37 5.88 -41.33
N ARG A 233 -37.60 6.32 -40.32
CA ARG A 233 -37.15 5.48 -39.19
C ARG A 233 -37.52 6.10 -37.83
N PRO A 234 -37.73 5.28 -36.77
CA PRO A 234 -37.71 5.80 -35.41
C PRO A 234 -36.31 6.37 -35.09
N SER A 235 -36.24 7.35 -34.20
CA SER A 235 -34.94 7.91 -33.77
C SER A 235 -34.07 6.81 -33.16
N PRO A 236 -32.78 6.69 -33.56
CA PRO A 236 -31.87 5.73 -32.96
C PRO A 236 -31.75 5.98 -31.44
N LYS A 237 -31.66 4.90 -30.68
CA LYS A 237 -31.57 4.90 -29.20
C LYS A 237 -30.23 4.30 -28.77
N PRO A 238 -29.66 4.73 -27.62
CA PRO A 238 -28.43 4.17 -27.09
C PRO A 238 -28.56 2.67 -26.82
N TRP A 239 -27.43 1.96 -26.91
CA TRP A 239 -27.36 0.50 -26.83
C TRP A 239 -27.98 -0.09 -25.56
N LYS A 240 -27.74 0.51 -24.39
CA LYS A 240 -28.39 0.05 -23.14
C LYS A 240 -29.91 0.15 -23.19
N GLU A 241 -30.47 1.18 -23.82
CA GLU A 241 -31.92 1.36 -23.92
C GLU A 241 -32.54 0.37 -24.92
N THR A 242 -31.85 0.08 -26.02
CA THR A 242 -32.30 -0.93 -26.99
C THR A 242 -32.26 -2.32 -26.37
N MET A 243 -31.17 -2.68 -25.69
CA MET A 243 -31.03 -3.95 -24.97
C MET A 243 -32.10 -4.11 -23.88
N GLN A 244 -32.36 -3.07 -23.09
CA GLN A 244 -33.41 -3.10 -22.08
C GLN A 244 -34.81 -3.25 -22.69
N ALA A 245 -35.08 -2.60 -23.82
CA ALA A 245 -36.33 -2.77 -24.56
C ALA A 245 -36.48 -4.19 -25.12
N VAL A 246 -35.38 -4.80 -25.60
CA VAL A 246 -35.35 -6.18 -26.05
C VAL A 246 -35.59 -7.15 -24.89
N GLU A 247 -34.92 -6.98 -23.76
CA GLU A 247 -35.14 -7.78 -22.56
C GLU A 247 -36.60 -7.70 -22.07
N ALA A 248 -37.16 -6.48 -22.04
CA ALA A 248 -38.57 -6.26 -21.68
C ALA A 248 -39.54 -6.91 -22.68
N SER A 249 -39.19 -6.94 -23.97
CA SER A 249 -40.00 -7.61 -24.99
C SER A 249 -40.01 -9.13 -24.82
N PHE A 250 -38.89 -9.72 -24.39
CA PHE A 250 -38.78 -11.16 -24.10
C PHE A 250 -39.52 -11.55 -22.81
N SER A 251 -39.45 -10.73 -21.76
CA SER A 251 -40.16 -11.02 -20.49
C SER A 251 -41.68 -10.96 -20.64
N THR A 252 -42.18 -10.16 -21.57
CA THR A 252 -43.63 -10.00 -21.80
C THR A 252 -44.22 -11.16 -22.59
N ALA A 253 -43.40 -11.87 -23.39
CA ALA A 253 -43.85 -13.01 -24.19
C ALA A 253 -43.99 -14.33 -23.42
N TYR A 254 -43.44 -14.44 -22.20
CA TYR A 254 -43.48 -15.69 -21.41
C TYR A 254 -44.35 -15.64 -20.14
N VAL A 255 -45.09 -14.55 -19.89
CA VAL A 255 -46.01 -14.46 -18.75
C VAL A 255 -47.38 -13.96 -19.20
N GLN A 256 -48.15 -14.86 -19.80
CA GLN A 256 -49.61 -14.85 -19.67
C GLN A 256 -50.08 -16.25 -19.27
N PRO A 257 -50.57 -16.44 -18.03
CA PRO A 257 -51.66 -17.35 -17.78
C PRO A 257 -52.93 -16.53 -17.55
N GLU A 258 -53.90 -16.68 -18.46
CA GLU A 258 -55.27 -16.31 -18.14
C GLU A 258 -55.76 -17.13 -16.94
N SER A 259 -56.47 -16.43 -16.06
CA SER A 259 -57.01 -16.93 -14.81
C SER A 259 -58.10 -17.99 -15.01
N SER A 260 -57.99 -19.10 -14.29
CA SER A 260 -59.16 -19.83 -13.82
C SER A 260 -58.92 -20.40 -12.41
N GLN A 261 -59.87 -20.07 -11.55
CA GLN A 261 -60.04 -20.46 -10.16
C GLN A 261 -59.87 -21.97 -9.90
N ALA A 262 -59.17 -22.33 -8.83
CA ALA A 262 -59.55 -23.43 -7.93
C ALA A 262 -58.68 -23.41 -6.66
N ALA A 263 -59.35 -23.46 -5.51
CA ALA A 263 -58.76 -23.77 -4.22
C ALA A 263 -58.33 -25.25 -4.19
N ASP A 264 -57.24 -25.58 -3.49
CA ASP A 264 -57.25 -26.59 -2.42
C ASP A 264 -55.87 -26.80 -1.76
N THR A 265 -55.93 -26.71 -0.43
CA THR A 265 -55.23 -27.42 0.65
C THR A 265 -53.87 -28.15 0.47
N GLU A 266 -52.97 -27.78 1.39
CA GLU A 266 -52.21 -28.64 2.32
C GLU A 266 -50.82 -29.26 1.97
N THR A 267 -49.89 -28.90 2.87
CA THR A 267 -48.72 -29.66 3.39
C THR A 267 -47.41 -29.69 2.60
N SER A 268 -46.36 -29.04 3.13
CA SER A 268 -45.34 -29.70 3.96
C SER A 268 -44.08 -28.84 4.16
N ASN A 269 -43.51 -29.00 5.35
CA ASN A 269 -42.29 -28.39 5.91
C ASN A 269 -41.08 -28.25 4.98
N LYS A 270 -40.42 -27.07 5.00
CA LYS A 270 -38.95 -26.97 5.18
C LYS A 270 -38.47 -25.55 5.48
N ARG A 271 -38.13 -25.36 6.76
CA ARG A 271 -37.02 -24.57 7.36
C ARG A 271 -36.33 -23.51 6.48
N SER A 272 -36.48 -22.26 6.89
CA SER A 272 -35.57 -21.14 6.65
C SER A 272 -34.41 -21.16 7.67
N PRO A 273 -33.15 -20.89 7.28
CA PRO A 273 -32.13 -20.39 8.19
C PRO A 273 -32.11 -18.86 8.15
N THR A 274 -32.42 -18.26 9.30
CA THR A 274 -32.13 -16.85 9.63
C THR A 274 -30.68 -16.77 10.10
N ASP A 275 -29.83 -16.08 9.34
CA ASP A 275 -28.53 -15.60 9.81
C ASP A 275 -28.70 -14.18 10.36
N ASP A 276 -28.85 -14.08 11.67
CA ASP A 276 -28.61 -12.88 12.47
C ASP A 276 -27.35 -13.17 13.30
N ASP A 277 -26.23 -12.52 12.98
CA ASP A 277 -25.09 -12.40 13.89
C ASP A 277 -24.29 -11.13 13.59
N ALA A 278 -24.67 -10.04 14.28
CA ALA A 278 -23.85 -8.85 14.44
C ALA A 278 -23.66 -8.60 15.96
N HIS A 279 -22.64 -9.23 16.52
CA HIS A 279 -22.14 -8.88 17.85
C HIS A 279 -21.39 -7.55 17.80
N SER A 280 -21.92 -6.52 18.47
CA SER A 280 -21.12 -5.39 18.95
C SER A 280 -21.31 -5.24 20.45
N ASP A 281 -20.20 -5.42 21.16
CA ASP A 281 -20.06 -5.42 22.61
C ASP A 281 -19.87 -3.97 23.08
N ALA A 282 -20.88 -3.40 23.74
CA ALA A 282 -20.78 -2.10 24.41
C ALA A 282 -21.60 -2.11 25.71
N LYS A 283 -20.97 -2.58 26.78
CA LYS A 283 -21.49 -2.51 28.16
C LYS A 283 -21.66 -1.04 28.59
N ARG A 284 -22.88 -0.51 28.49
CA ARG A 284 -23.36 0.66 29.27
C ARG A 284 -24.28 0.16 30.38
N ARG A 285 -23.85 0.31 31.64
CA ARG A 285 -24.70 0.05 32.83
C ARG A 285 -25.74 1.17 32.98
N LYS A 286 -26.99 0.81 33.29
CA LYS A 286 -28.13 1.71 33.53
C LYS A 286 -28.78 1.35 34.87
N ASN A 287 -29.12 2.36 35.66
CA ASN A 287 -29.81 2.31 36.94
C ASN A 287 -31.33 2.56 36.75
N GLU A 288 -32.13 2.21 37.76
CA GLU A 288 -33.59 1.91 37.70
C GLU A 288 -34.54 3.03 37.21
N GLN A 289 -34.05 4.20 36.83
CA GLN A 289 -34.86 5.32 36.34
C GLN A 289 -34.20 5.99 35.11
N GLY A 290 -34.07 5.24 34.02
CA GLY A 290 -34.31 5.77 32.68
C GLY A 290 -33.36 6.79 32.01
N GLN A 291 -32.48 7.53 32.69
CA GLN A 291 -31.67 8.63 32.11
C GLN A 291 -30.13 8.44 32.21
N PRO A 292 -29.34 8.98 31.26
CA PRO A 292 -27.88 8.83 31.25
C PRO A 292 -27.18 9.81 32.23
N VAL A 293 -26.38 9.25 33.14
CA VAL A 293 -25.53 10.00 34.09
C VAL A 293 -24.23 10.44 33.39
N THR A 294 -23.98 11.74 33.39
CA THR A 294 -22.67 12.33 33.06
C THR A 294 -21.95 12.64 34.37
N THR A 295 -20.69 12.21 34.49
CA THR A 295 -19.80 12.56 35.60
C THR A 295 -19.23 13.95 35.36
N ALA A 296 -19.77 14.96 36.02
CA ALA A 296 -19.16 16.27 36.17
C ALA A 296 -18.82 16.44 37.65
N ASP A 297 -17.52 16.47 37.94
CA ASP A 297 -16.98 16.64 39.28
C ASP A 297 -16.54 18.11 39.45
N GLN A 298 -17.03 18.70 40.54
CA GLN A 298 -16.46 19.78 41.35
C GLN A 298 -16.44 21.24 40.86
N SER A 299 -17.29 22.02 41.53
CA SER A 299 -17.10 23.44 41.89
C SER A 299 -15.86 23.63 42.78
N PRO A 300 -15.31 24.86 42.91
CA PRO A 300 -15.62 25.56 44.17
C PRO A 300 -15.77 27.09 44.09
N GLN A 301 -16.70 27.56 44.93
CA GLN A 301 -16.69 28.78 45.76
C GLN A 301 -16.41 30.16 45.14
N GLN A 302 -17.47 30.98 45.18
CA GLN A 302 -17.42 32.44 45.21
C GLN A 302 -16.79 32.94 46.53
N SER A 303 -15.81 33.83 46.41
CA SER A 303 -15.45 34.81 47.44
C SER A 303 -15.27 36.18 46.78
N GLN A 304 -15.75 37.22 47.48
CA GLN A 304 -15.80 38.62 47.04
C GLN A 304 -14.41 39.27 46.93
N PRO A 305 -14.27 40.41 46.21
CA PRO A 305 -12.97 40.99 45.88
C PRO A 305 -12.44 41.86 47.02
N ALA A 306 -11.20 41.63 47.43
CA ALA A 306 -10.41 42.55 48.25
C ALA A 306 -9.17 43.00 47.46
N ALA A 307 -8.92 44.30 47.46
CA ALA A 307 -8.00 45.01 46.59
C ALA A 307 -6.52 44.91 47.01
N THR A 308 -5.66 44.60 46.03
CA THR A 308 -4.23 45.02 45.82
C THR A 308 -3.15 44.66 46.88
N PRO A 309 -1.84 44.74 46.58
CA PRO A 309 -1.11 44.80 45.29
C PRO A 309 0.02 43.74 45.19
N SER A 310 0.30 43.20 43.99
CA SER A 310 1.57 42.50 43.75
C SER A 310 2.30 43.10 42.56
N MET A 311 3.40 43.80 42.86
CA MET A 311 4.49 44.05 41.92
C MET A 311 5.18 42.71 41.66
N ALA A 312 4.71 42.00 40.64
CA ALA A 312 5.48 40.94 39.99
C ALA A 312 5.52 41.30 38.51
N TYR A 313 6.73 41.50 37.99
CA TYR A 313 6.98 41.69 36.58
C TYR A 313 6.61 40.38 35.84
N SER A 314 5.34 40.20 35.53
CA SER A 314 4.90 39.20 34.57
C SER A 314 5.39 39.63 33.19
N ILE A 315 6.44 38.97 32.72
CA ILE A 315 7.01 39.13 31.37
C ILE A 315 5.99 38.69 30.30
N PHE A 316 4.99 37.91 30.69
CA PHE A 316 3.92 37.43 29.83
C PHE A 316 2.71 38.36 29.90
N THR A 317 2.25 38.78 28.73
CA THR A 317 0.96 39.46 28.58
C THR A 317 -0.17 38.46 28.86
N ALA A 318 -1.37 38.94 29.18
CA ALA A 318 -2.54 38.07 29.37
C ALA A 318 -2.86 37.20 28.15
N GLU A 319 -2.37 37.61 26.96
CA GLU A 319 -2.48 36.89 25.69
C GLU A 319 -1.51 35.69 25.62
N ASP A 320 -0.30 35.82 26.18
CA ASP A 320 0.71 34.75 26.22
C ASP A 320 0.37 33.61 27.18
N LEU A 321 -0.55 33.88 28.13
CA LEU A 321 -1.04 32.89 29.09
C LEU A 321 -2.24 32.09 28.55
N GLN A 322 -2.73 32.39 27.34
CA GLN A 322 -3.79 31.62 26.72
C GLN A 322 -3.24 30.27 26.21
N PRO A 323 -3.98 29.16 26.40
CA PRO A 323 -3.60 27.89 25.82
C PRO A 323 -3.56 28.03 24.29
N PRO A 324 -2.58 27.43 23.60
CA PRO A 324 -2.52 27.48 22.16
C PRO A 324 -3.82 26.94 21.57
N THR A 325 -4.37 27.63 20.57
CA THR A 325 -5.59 27.20 19.89
C THR A 325 -5.32 25.89 19.16
N VAL A 326 -5.77 24.78 19.73
CA VAL A 326 -5.68 23.46 19.08
C VAL A 326 -6.74 23.43 17.98
N PRO A 327 -6.38 23.20 16.71
CA PRO A 327 -7.36 23.09 15.64
C PRO A 327 -8.29 21.90 15.90
N ASP A 328 -9.59 22.09 15.66
CA ASP A 328 -10.58 21.02 15.70
C ASP A 328 -10.22 19.88 14.74
N ARG A 329 -10.76 18.68 15.00
CA ARG A 329 -10.52 17.48 14.16
C ARG A 329 -10.71 17.73 12.67
N THR A 330 -11.73 18.50 12.29
CA THR A 330 -12.03 18.84 10.89
C THR A 330 -10.97 19.77 10.29
N ALA A 331 -10.38 20.65 11.08
CA ALA A 331 -9.28 21.52 10.66
C ALA A 331 -7.98 20.73 10.51
N ILE A 332 -7.72 19.77 11.41
CA ILE A 332 -6.58 18.85 11.29
C ILE A 332 -6.69 17.99 10.02
N GLU A 333 -7.86 17.43 9.74
CA GLU A 333 -8.11 16.64 8.54
C GLU A 333 -7.86 17.46 7.25
N LYS A 334 -8.30 18.72 7.22
CA LYS A 334 -8.03 19.64 6.10
C LYS A 334 -6.53 19.93 5.93
N ILE A 335 -5.80 20.17 7.02
CA ILE A 335 -4.35 20.42 6.98
C ILE A 335 -3.61 19.18 6.46
N ILE A 336 -3.98 17.99 6.92
CA ILE A 336 -3.41 16.72 6.45
C ILE A 336 -3.68 16.51 4.96
N LEU A 337 -4.91 16.77 4.50
CA LEU A 337 -5.28 16.64 3.10
C LEU A 337 -4.49 17.61 2.23
N GLN A 338 -4.35 18.87 2.65
CA GLN A 338 -3.54 19.86 1.94
C GLN A 338 -2.06 19.48 1.89
N ALA A 339 -1.49 18.95 2.98
CA ALA A 339 -0.12 18.46 3.02
C ALA A 339 0.11 17.29 2.04
N LYS A 340 -0.80 16.31 2.03
CA LYS A 340 -0.76 15.19 1.07
C LYS A 340 -0.89 15.66 -0.37
N LYS A 341 -1.82 16.59 -0.66
CA LYS A 341 -1.98 17.17 -2.00
C LYS A 341 -0.73 17.93 -2.44
N LYS A 342 -0.08 18.67 -1.54
CA LYS A 342 1.18 19.38 -1.81
C LYS A 342 2.32 18.41 -2.08
N GLN A 343 2.40 17.32 -1.32
CA GLN A 343 3.41 16.28 -1.54
C GLN A 343 3.22 15.59 -2.89
N LEU A 344 1.99 15.15 -3.21
CA LEU A 344 1.68 14.56 -4.51
C LEU A 344 1.97 15.53 -5.66
N ARG A 345 1.63 16.82 -5.52
CA ARG A 345 1.99 17.83 -6.53
C ARG A 345 3.50 17.93 -6.74
N LYS A 346 4.29 17.92 -5.68
CA LYS A 346 5.76 17.94 -5.79
C LYS A 346 6.29 16.68 -6.48
N GLU A 347 5.72 15.52 -6.16
CA GLU A 347 6.13 14.24 -6.74
C GLU A 347 5.78 14.13 -8.23
N TYR A 348 4.64 14.67 -8.65
CA TYR A 348 4.12 14.50 -10.02
C TYR A 348 4.38 15.68 -10.97
N ILE A 349 4.42 16.92 -10.47
CA ILE A 349 4.55 18.13 -11.30
C ILE A 349 5.97 18.71 -11.23
N GLY A 350 6.79 18.29 -10.26
CA GLY A 350 8.05 18.97 -9.93
C GLY A 350 7.79 20.27 -9.16
N ALA A 351 8.82 20.76 -8.47
CA ALA A 351 8.71 21.87 -7.50
C ALA A 351 8.25 23.20 -8.11
#